data_AF-T1GRF8-F1
#
_entry.id   AF-T1GRF8-F1
#
_cell.length_a   1.000
_cell.length_b   1.000
_cell.length_c   1.000
_cell.angle_alpha   90.00
_cell.angle_beta   90.00
_cell.angle_gamma   90.00
#
_symmetry.space_group_name_H-M   'P 1'
#
loop_
_entity.id
_entity.type
_entity.pdbx_description
1 polymer ?
#
loop_
_entity_poly.entity_id
_entity_poly.type
_entity_poly.pdbx_seq_one_letter_code
_entity_poly.pdbx_strand_id
1 'polypeptide(L)'
;MNAAVRACVRMGIYLGCKVYFIREGYQGMVDGGDNIVEANWASVSSIIHRGGTVIGSARCTDFRQREGRLKAACNLIKKGITNLVVIGGDGSLTGANLFRQEWSSLLDELLSTNKISADERKKYGVLHIVGMVGSIDNDFCGTDMTIGTDSALHRIIEAIDAIVSTAYSHQRTFIMEVMGRHCGYLAIVAALASEADCIFIPEEPAELNWQEAICDKLQQVSIIL
;
A
#
# COMPACT_ATOMS: atom_id res chain seq x y z
N MET A 1 1.04 2.29 -7.82
CA MET A 1 -0.15 3.04 -7.31
C MET A 1 -0.67 4.07 -8.32
N ASN A 2 0.17 4.76 -9.10
CA ASN A 2 -0.28 5.78 -10.07
C ASN A 2 -1.37 5.32 -11.05
N ALA A 3 -1.31 4.07 -11.53
CA ALA A 3 -2.35 3.50 -12.39
C ALA A 3 -3.73 3.48 -11.72
N ALA A 4 -3.81 3.11 -10.44
CA ALA A 4 -5.04 3.12 -9.65
C ALA A 4 -5.57 4.55 -9.44
N VAL A 5 -4.70 5.48 -9.03
CA VAL A 5 -5.06 6.91 -8.92
C VAL A 5 -5.63 7.44 -10.23
N ARG A 6 -4.97 7.14 -11.35
CA ARG A 6 -5.45 7.53 -12.68
C ARG A 6 -6.83 6.96 -12.98
N ALA A 7 -7.05 5.67 -12.71
CA ALA A 7 -8.33 5.02 -12.95
C ALA A 7 -9.47 5.69 -12.14
N CYS A 8 -9.25 5.93 -10.85
CA CYS A 8 -10.23 6.59 -9.99
C CYS A 8 -10.57 8.00 -10.47
N VAL A 9 -9.57 8.81 -10.82
CA VAL A 9 -9.80 10.18 -11.32
C VAL A 9 -10.55 10.18 -12.65
N ARG A 10 -10.10 9.38 -13.62
CA ARG A 10 -10.73 9.33 -14.94
C ARG A 10 -12.18 8.84 -14.86
N MET A 11 -12.42 7.78 -14.07
CA MET A 11 -13.76 7.22 -13.91
C MET A 11 -14.68 8.17 -13.15
N GLY A 12 -14.19 8.81 -12.09
CA GLY A 12 -14.96 9.81 -11.35
C GLY A 12 -15.38 10.98 -12.25
N ILE A 13 -14.46 11.54 -13.02
CA ILE A 13 -14.76 12.63 -13.98
C ILE A 13 -15.74 12.15 -15.06
N TYR A 14 -15.55 10.94 -15.59
CA TYR A 14 -16.45 10.34 -16.60
C TYR A 14 -17.89 10.21 -16.09
N LEU A 15 -18.08 9.88 -14.80
CA LEU A 15 -19.38 9.81 -14.15
C LEU A 15 -19.93 11.19 -13.69
N GLY A 16 -19.24 12.28 -14.00
CA GLY A 16 -19.64 13.64 -13.61
C GLY A 16 -19.32 14.01 -12.15
N CYS A 17 -18.49 13.23 -11.46
CA CYS A 17 -18.03 13.56 -10.11
C CYS A 17 -16.88 14.58 -10.15
N LYS A 18 -16.80 15.42 -9.11
CA LYS A 18 -15.57 16.13 -8.78
C LYS A 18 -14.66 15.21 -8.00
N VAL A 19 -13.39 15.15 -8.40
CA VAL A 19 -12.39 14.29 -7.75
C VAL A 19 -11.31 15.18 -7.15
N TYR A 20 -10.89 14.88 -5.94
CA TYR A 20 -9.81 15.58 -5.24
C TYR A 20 -8.66 14.62 -4.97
N PHE A 21 -7.43 15.08 -5.19
CA PHE A 21 -6.26 14.46 -4.61
C PHE A 21 -6.13 14.86 -3.15
N ILE A 22 -5.67 13.92 -2.33
CA ILE A 22 -5.17 14.18 -0.99
C ILE A 22 -3.69 13.83 -1.03
N ARG A 23 -2.84 14.85 -0.92
CA ARG A 23 -1.38 14.67 -0.95
C ARG A 23 -0.87 14.08 0.36
N GLU A 24 0.25 13.38 0.30
CA GLU A 24 0.93 12.80 1.47
C GLU A 24 0.03 11.89 2.34
N GLY A 25 -0.96 11.25 1.72
CA GLY A 25 -1.86 10.30 2.38
C GLY A 25 -2.65 10.92 3.54
N TYR A 26 -2.69 10.24 4.68
CA TYR A 26 -3.42 10.73 5.85
C TYR A 26 -2.87 12.04 6.40
N GLN A 27 -1.57 12.32 6.24
CA GLN A 27 -0.98 13.55 6.73
C GLN A 27 -1.60 14.76 6.02
N GLY A 28 -1.64 14.77 4.69
CA GLY A 28 -2.27 15.87 3.98
C GLY A 28 -3.78 15.94 4.18
N MET A 29 -4.44 14.85 4.55
CA MET A 29 -5.84 14.88 4.97
C MET A 29 -6.02 15.64 6.30
N VAL A 30 -5.13 15.40 7.27
CA VAL A 30 -5.09 16.10 8.57
C VAL A 30 -4.71 17.57 8.40
N ASP A 31 -3.70 17.85 7.58
CA ASP A 31 -3.20 19.21 7.33
C ASP A 31 -4.23 20.04 6.55
N GLY A 32 -4.95 19.42 5.61
CA GLY A 32 -5.92 20.10 4.76
C GLY A 32 -5.31 21.13 3.83
N GLY A 33 -6.04 22.21 3.55
CA GLY A 33 -5.55 23.32 2.72
C GLY A 33 -5.12 22.86 1.32
N ASP A 34 -3.88 23.22 0.95
CA ASP A 34 -3.28 22.93 -0.36
C ASP A 34 -2.93 21.45 -0.58
N ASN A 35 -3.09 20.61 0.45
CA ASN A 35 -2.96 19.16 0.30
C ASN A 35 -4.20 18.52 -0.33
N ILE A 36 -5.36 19.20 -0.31
CA ILE A 36 -6.62 18.72 -0.91
C ILE A 36 -6.92 19.51 -2.18
N VAL A 37 -6.51 18.96 -3.32
CA VAL A 37 -6.48 19.66 -4.61
C VAL A 37 -7.43 19.00 -5.60
N GLU A 38 -8.26 19.79 -6.28
CA GLU A 38 -9.16 19.26 -7.32
C GLU A 38 -8.35 18.69 -8.49
N ALA A 39 -8.63 17.45 -8.84
CA ALA A 39 -8.03 16.75 -9.98
C ALA A 39 -8.81 17.08 -11.25
N ASN A 40 -8.11 17.06 -12.39
CA ASN A 40 -8.72 17.22 -13.70
C ASN A 40 -8.21 16.14 -14.66
N TRP A 41 -8.75 16.10 -15.87
CA TRP A 41 -8.39 15.09 -16.86
C TRP A 41 -6.88 15.10 -17.17
N ALA A 42 -6.24 16.28 -17.20
CA ALA A 42 -4.81 16.40 -17.47
C ALA A 42 -3.92 16.02 -16.28
N SER A 43 -4.40 16.18 -15.03
CA SER A 43 -3.60 15.97 -13.82
C SER A 43 -3.16 14.53 -13.59
N VAL A 44 -3.79 13.56 -14.26
CA VAL A 44 -3.43 12.14 -14.27
C VAL A 44 -2.96 11.65 -15.65
N SER A 45 -2.50 12.55 -16.51
CA SER A 45 -1.83 12.20 -17.75
C SER A 45 -0.35 11.86 -17.50
N SER A 46 0.20 10.93 -18.28
CA SER A 46 1.62 10.55 -18.20
C SER A 46 2.11 10.05 -16.83
N ILE A 47 1.21 9.52 -15.98
CA ILE A 47 1.57 8.94 -14.68
C ILE A 47 1.54 7.41 -14.64
N ILE A 48 0.90 6.76 -15.63
CA ILE A 48 0.62 5.31 -15.57
C ILE A 48 1.87 4.44 -15.52
N HIS A 49 2.94 4.85 -16.21
CA HIS A 49 4.22 4.14 -16.28
C HIS A 49 5.17 4.48 -15.11
N ARG A 50 4.81 5.44 -14.25
CA ARG A 50 5.68 5.90 -13.17
C ARG A 50 5.53 5.01 -11.94
N GLY A 51 6.65 4.59 -11.38
CA GLY A 51 6.70 3.94 -10.07
C GLY A 51 6.19 4.83 -8.93
N GLY A 52 5.86 4.22 -7.79
CA GLY A 52 5.36 4.93 -6.60
C GLY A 52 3.98 5.58 -6.80
N THR A 53 3.85 6.78 -6.22
CA THR A 53 2.63 7.60 -6.23
C THR A 53 2.96 9.08 -6.44
N VAL A 54 2.32 9.74 -7.41
CA VAL A 54 2.51 11.17 -7.73
C VAL A 54 1.85 12.12 -6.72
N ILE A 55 0.99 11.59 -5.85
CA ILE A 55 0.35 12.34 -4.78
C ILE A 55 1.09 12.18 -3.45
N GLY A 56 2.21 11.46 -3.41
CA GLY A 56 2.96 11.22 -2.18
C GLY A 56 2.28 10.21 -1.25
N SER A 57 3.00 9.84 -0.19
CA SER A 57 2.57 8.89 0.82
C SER A 57 3.41 9.08 2.07
N ALA A 58 2.82 9.65 3.12
CA ALA A 58 3.48 9.84 4.41
C ALA A 58 2.85 8.95 5.49
N ARG A 59 3.70 8.46 6.41
CA ARG A 59 3.21 7.92 7.68
C ARG A 59 2.64 9.08 8.48
N CYS A 60 1.46 8.90 9.07
CA CYS A 60 0.78 9.93 9.84
C CYS A 60 0.51 9.42 11.26
N THR A 61 1.24 9.96 12.24
CA THR A 61 1.00 9.69 13.66
C THR A 61 -0.28 10.35 14.15
N ASP A 62 -0.58 11.53 13.63
CA ASP A 62 -1.71 12.35 14.06
C ASP A 62 -3.03 11.65 13.77
N PHE A 63 -3.13 10.95 12.63
CA PHE A 63 -4.32 10.19 12.26
C PHE A 63 -4.59 8.97 13.17
N ARG A 64 -3.57 8.51 13.92
CA ARG A 64 -3.78 7.51 14.98
C ARG A 64 -4.49 8.09 16.19
N GLN A 65 -4.39 9.40 16.40
CA GLN A 65 -5.09 10.12 17.45
C GLN A 65 -6.46 10.60 16.96
N ARG A 66 -7.44 10.63 17.87
CA ARG A 66 -8.79 11.11 17.56
C ARG A 66 -8.78 12.57 17.10
N GLU A 67 -7.92 13.41 17.68
CA GLU A 67 -7.77 14.82 17.29
C GLU A 67 -7.35 14.98 15.82
N GLY A 68 -6.41 14.17 15.33
CA GLY A 68 -6.02 14.19 13.92
C GLY A 68 -7.16 13.76 13.01
N ARG A 69 -7.91 12.71 13.39
CA ARG A 69 -9.12 12.29 12.66
C ARG A 69 -10.20 13.37 12.64
N LEU A 70 -10.38 14.10 13.75
CA LEU A 70 -11.31 15.23 13.84
C LEU A 70 -10.92 16.36 12.86
N LYS A 71 -9.62 16.71 12.80
CA LYS A 71 -9.08 17.68 11.82
C LYS A 71 -9.31 17.22 10.39
N ALA A 72 -8.99 15.96 10.09
CA ALA A 72 -9.21 15.36 8.78
C ALA A 72 -10.68 15.41 8.35
N ALA A 73 -11.60 15.01 9.24
CA ALA A 73 -13.04 15.09 8.98
C ALA A 73 -13.48 16.53 8.66
N CYS A 74 -13.03 17.50 9.45
CA CYS A 74 -13.32 18.91 9.23
C CYS A 74 -12.86 19.39 7.83
N ASN A 75 -11.65 19.00 7.42
CA ASN A 75 -11.10 19.38 6.11
C ASN A 75 -11.88 18.76 4.95
N LEU A 76 -12.31 17.51 5.06
CA LEU A 76 -13.15 16.85 4.06
C LEU A 76 -14.51 17.53 3.95
N ILE A 77 -15.17 17.83 5.07
CA ILE A 77 -16.49 18.50 5.09
C ILE A 77 -16.43 19.89 4.44
N LYS A 78 -15.39 20.68 4.73
CA LYS A 78 -15.19 22.00 4.12
C LYS A 78 -15.08 21.97 2.59
N LYS A 79 -14.69 20.82 2.02
CA LYS A 79 -14.63 20.59 0.57
C LYS A 79 -15.84 19.80 0.05
N GLY A 80 -16.79 19.44 0.91
CA GLY A 80 -17.95 18.62 0.55
C GLY A 80 -17.60 17.17 0.18
N ILE A 81 -16.51 16.63 0.72
CA ILE A 81 -16.02 15.29 0.40
C ILE A 81 -16.55 14.28 1.43
N THR A 82 -17.35 13.33 0.96
CA THR A 82 -17.88 12.20 1.75
C THR A 82 -17.68 10.84 1.09
N ASN A 83 -16.95 10.81 -0.02
CA ASN A 83 -16.60 9.60 -0.75
C ASN A 83 -15.07 9.53 -0.81
N LEU A 84 -14.49 8.52 -0.19
CA LEU A 84 -13.05 8.37 -0.06
C LEU A 84 -12.60 7.06 -0.72
N VAL A 85 -11.62 7.16 -1.62
CA VAL A 85 -10.90 6.01 -2.14
C VAL A 85 -9.53 5.97 -1.48
N VAL A 86 -9.25 4.92 -0.72
CA VAL A 86 -7.99 4.73 -0.01
C VAL A 86 -7.18 3.64 -0.71
N ILE A 87 -6.01 4.02 -1.23
CA ILE A 87 -5.08 3.10 -1.90
C ILE A 87 -3.87 2.93 -0.99
N GLY A 88 -3.68 1.73 -0.42
CA GLY A 88 -2.59 1.48 0.52
C GLY A 88 -2.56 0.04 1.02
N GLY A 89 -1.64 -0.24 1.95
CA GLY A 89 -1.53 -1.56 2.58
C GLY A 89 -2.49 -1.73 3.78
N ASP A 90 -2.31 -2.83 4.51
CA ASP A 90 -3.16 -3.22 5.64
C ASP A 90 -3.40 -2.08 6.66
N GLY A 91 -2.33 -1.46 7.16
CA GLY A 91 -2.45 -0.38 8.15
C GLY A 91 -3.25 0.83 7.66
N SER A 92 -3.19 1.15 6.36
CA SER A 92 -3.98 2.22 5.77
C SER A 92 -5.47 1.85 5.73
N LEU A 93 -5.79 0.64 5.28
CA LEU A 93 -7.17 0.18 5.17
C LEU A 93 -7.83 -0.01 6.53
N THR A 94 -7.06 -0.48 7.53
CA THR A 94 -7.49 -0.52 8.93
C THR A 94 -7.82 0.87 9.46
N GLY A 95 -6.96 1.87 9.20
CA GLY A 95 -7.19 3.26 9.57
C GLY A 95 -8.45 3.84 8.90
N ALA A 96 -8.69 3.51 7.63
CA ALA A 96 -9.89 3.92 6.91
C ALA A 96 -11.17 3.32 7.54
N ASN A 97 -11.14 2.04 7.89
CA ASN A 97 -12.27 1.39 8.54
C ASN A 97 -12.61 2.03 9.90
N LEU A 98 -11.60 2.28 10.74
CA LEU A 98 -11.79 2.99 12.01
C LEU A 98 -12.38 4.39 11.79
N PHE A 99 -11.85 5.13 10.81
CA PHE A 99 -12.34 6.47 10.49
C PHE A 99 -13.82 6.49 10.08
N ARG A 100 -14.25 5.48 9.30
CA ARG A 100 -15.66 5.30 8.93
C ARG A 100 -16.54 5.00 10.14
N GLN A 101 -16.10 4.13 11.04
CA GLN A 101 -16.84 3.76 12.25
C GLN A 101 -17.01 4.97 13.18
N GLU A 102 -15.97 5.79 13.32
CA GLU A 102 -16.00 6.97 14.17
C GLU A 102 -16.69 8.19 13.54
N TRP A 103 -16.96 8.16 12.22
CA TRP A 103 -17.40 9.33 11.43
C TRP A 103 -18.55 10.11 12.06
N SER A 104 -19.63 9.42 12.47
CA SER A 104 -20.78 10.08 13.10
C SER A 104 -20.37 10.83 14.36
N SER A 105 -19.60 10.18 15.25
CA SER A 105 -19.15 10.77 16.50
C SER A 105 -18.21 11.95 16.29
N LEU A 106 -17.37 11.91 15.25
CA LEU A 106 -16.49 13.02 14.90
C LEU A 106 -17.31 14.22 14.42
N LEU A 107 -18.36 14.00 13.64
CA LEU A 107 -19.22 15.08 13.18
C LEU A 107 -20.05 15.70 14.31
N ASP A 108 -20.49 14.90 15.29
CA ASP A 108 -21.20 15.41 16.48
C ASP A 108 -20.28 16.31 17.31
N GLU A 109 -19.00 15.95 17.43
CA GLU A 109 -17.97 16.74 18.10
C GLU A 109 -17.61 18.02 17.31
N LEU A 110 -17.56 17.95 15.98
CA LEU A 110 -17.38 19.13 15.13
C LEU A 110 -18.57 20.10 15.22
N LEU A 111 -19.79 19.58 15.40
CA LEU A 111 -20.97 20.40 15.58
C LEU A 111 -20.96 21.08 16.96
N SER A 112 -20.64 20.35 18.03
CA SER A 112 -20.59 20.92 19.39
C SER A 112 -19.50 21.99 19.54
N THR A 113 -18.41 21.87 18.79
CA THR A 113 -17.31 22.85 18.75
C THR A 113 -17.53 23.96 17.73
N ASN A 114 -18.72 24.06 17.12
CA ASN A 114 -19.08 25.05 16.09
C ASN A 114 -18.11 25.10 14.90
N LYS A 115 -17.50 23.96 14.54
CA LYS A 115 -16.62 23.84 13.37
C LYS A 115 -17.38 23.55 12.08
N ILE A 116 -18.58 22.98 12.20
CA ILE A 116 -19.51 22.73 11.10
C ILE A 116 -20.92 23.14 11.52
N SER A 117 -21.77 23.43 10.54
CA SER A 117 -23.20 23.72 10.74
C SER A 117 -24.05 22.44 10.88
N ALA A 118 -25.26 22.58 11.44
CA ALA A 118 -26.22 21.49 11.53
C ALA A 118 -26.63 20.95 10.14
N ASP A 119 -26.69 21.81 9.13
CA ASP A 119 -26.98 21.42 7.74
C ASP A 119 -25.85 20.60 7.13
N GLU A 120 -24.59 20.99 7.35
CA GLU A 120 -23.42 20.21 6.93
C GLU A 120 -23.38 18.84 7.63
N ARG A 121 -23.64 18.80 8.93
CA ARG A 121 -23.74 17.56 9.70
C ARG A 121 -24.75 16.59 9.12
N LYS A 122 -25.92 17.10 8.68
CA LYS A 122 -26.98 16.30 8.07
C LYS A 122 -26.63 15.88 6.64
N LYS A 123 -26.15 16.83 5.83
CA LYS A 123 -25.80 16.59 4.42
C LYS A 123 -24.66 15.59 4.26
N TYR A 124 -23.68 15.63 5.15
CA TYR A 124 -22.47 14.82 5.08
C TYR A 124 -22.39 13.72 6.15
N GLY A 125 -23.55 13.31 6.68
CA GLY A 125 -23.64 12.38 7.81
C GLY A 125 -23.14 10.95 7.52
N VAL A 126 -22.93 10.60 6.25
CA VAL A 126 -22.44 9.28 5.83
C VAL A 126 -21.12 9.43 5.08
N LEU A 127 -20.13 8.63 5.48
CA LEU A 127 -18.85 8.50 4.79
C LEU A 127 -18.82 7.17 4.02
N HIS A 128 -18.71 7.26 2.70
CA HIS A 128 -18.48 6.11 1.84
C HIS A 128 -16.98 5.91 1.65
N ILE A 129 -16.48 4.72 1.91
CA ILE A 129 -15.07 4.37 1.72
C ILE A 129 -14.97 3.16 0.81
N VAL A 130 -14.06 3.25 -0.17
CA VAL A 130 -13.59 2.13 -0.98
C VAL A 130 -12.09 1.97 -0.76
N GLY A 131 -11.65 0.75 -0.47
CA GLY A 131 -10.24 0.40 -0.31
C GLY A 131 -9.68 -0.31 -1.54
N MET A 132 -8.45 0.01 -1.92
CA MET A 132 -7.66 -0.75 -2.89
C MET A 132 -6.34 -1.13 -2.25
N VAL A 133 -5.97 -2.41 -2.32
CA VAL A 133 -4.74 -2.89 -1.68
C VAL A 133 -3.54 -2.59 -2.56
N GLY A 134 -2.72 -1.63 -2.11
CA GLY A 134 -1.43 -1.30 -2.69
C GLY A 134 -0.31 -1.70 -1.74
N SER A 135 0.23 -2.89 -1.93
CA SER A 135 1.33 -3.48 -1.17
C SER A 135 2.24 -4.24 -2.14
N ILE A 136 3.52 -4.38 -1.82
CA ILE A 136 4.40 -5.32 -2.51
C ILE A 136 4.35 -6.70 -1.87
N ASP A 137 4.03 -6.74 -0.57
CA ASP A 137 4.20 -7.91 0.29
C ASP A 137 3.14 -9.00 0.03
N ASN A 138 2.06 -8.68 -0.69
CA ASN A 138 0.87 -9.54 -0.85
C ASN A 138 0.24 -9.99 0.47
N ASP A 139 0.24 -9.09 1.46
CA ASP A 139 -0.03 -9.36 2.87
C ASP A 139 -1.48 -9.06 3.31
N PHE A 140 -2.42 -8.94 2.37
CA PHE A 140 -3.81 -8.58 2.69
C PHE A 140 -4.78 -9.73 2.42
N CYS A 141 -5.33 -10.31 3.48
CA CYS A 141 -6.30 -11.40 3.37
C CYS A 141 -7.58 -10.94 2.62
N GLY A 142 -8.08 -11.80 1.74
CA GLY A 142 -9.31 -11.56 0.97
C GLY A 142 -9.08 -11.01 -0.46
N THR A 143 -7.83 -10.77 -0.85
CA THR A 143 -7.44 -10.60 -2.26
C THR A 143 -6.37 -11.62 -2.62
N ASP A 144 -6.42 -12.16 -3.84
CA ASP A 144 -5.40 -13.11 -4.31
C ASP A 144 -4.08 -12.39 -4.63
N MET A 145 -4.17 -11.12 -5.05
CA MET A 145 -3.02 -10.30 -5.45
C MET A 145 -3.17 -8.86 -4.97
N THR A 146 -2.05 -8.23 -4.61
CA THR A 146 -1.97 -6.81 -4.26
C THR A 146 -1.24 -5.98 -5.32
N ILE A 147 -1.62 -4.70 -5.44
CA ILE A 147 -1.03 -3.79 -6.44
C ILE A 147 0.40 -3.45 -6.04
N GLY A 148 1.36 -4.06 -6.73
CA GLY A 148 2.78 -3.82 -6.54
C GLY A 148 3.60 -5.10 -6.43
N THR A 149 2.97 -6.22 -6.05
CA THR A 149 3.64 -7.51 -5.87
C THR A 149 4.40 -7.97 -7.12
N ASP A 150 3.72 -8.03 -8.28
CA ASP A 150 4.36 -8.45 -9.53
C ASP A 150 5.51 -7.52 -9.97
N SER A 151 5.33 -6.21 -9.78
CA SER A 151 6.41 -5.25 -10.06
C SER A 151 7.63 -5.46 -9.14
N ALA A 152 7.40 -5.78 -7.86
CA ALA A 152 8.48 -6.09 -6.91
C ALA A 152 9.17 -7.42 -7.24
N LEU A 153 8.39 -8.47 -7.56
CA LEU A 153 8.93 -9.75 -8.03
C LEU A 153 9.82 -9.56 -9.25
N HIS A 154 9.39 -8.77 -10.23
CA HIS A 154 10.20 -8.49 -11.40
C HIS A 154 11.55 -7.84 -11.04
N ARG A 155 11.59 -6.93 -10.05
CA ARG A 155 12.86 -6.35 -9.56
C ARG A 155 13.74 -7.38 -8.85
N ILE A 156 13.14 -8.31 -8.10
CA ILE A 156 13.87 -9.39 -7.43
C ILE A 156 14.51 -10.30 -8.47
N ILE A 157 13.75 -10.74 -9.47
CA ILE A 157 14.25 -11.62 -10.53
C ILE A 157 15.34 -10.95 -11.36
N GLU A 158 15.18 -9.67 -11.75
CA GLU A 158 16.24 -8.92 -12.43
C GLU A 158 17.55 -8.89 -11.60
N ALA A 159 17.45 -8.73 -10.29
CA ALA A 159 18.61 -8.71 -9.40
C ALA A 159 19.27 -10.09 -9.31
N ILE A 160 18.48 -11.16 -9.25
CA ILE A 160 18.97 -12.54 -9.25
C ILE A 160 19.66 -12.85 -10.58
N ASP A 161 19.01 -12.58 -11.72
CA ASP A 161 19.58 -12.83 -13.06
C ASP A 161 20.91 -12.09 -13.26
N ALA A 162 21.04 -10.88 -12.72
CA ALA A 162 22.28 -10.11 -12.78
C ALA A 162 23.44 -10.76 -12.02
N ILE A 163 23.19 -11.51 -10.95
CA ILE A 163 24.23 -12.16 -10.12
C ILE A 163 24.50 -13.62 -10.49
N VAL A 164 23.54 -14.30 -11.11
CA VAL A 164 23.65 -15.74 -11.42
C VAL A 164 24.88 -16.05 -12.29
N SER A 165 25.19 -15.18 -13.27
CA SER A 165 26.37 -15.36 -14.13
C SER A 165 27.69 -15.37 -13.36
N THR A 166 27.83 -14.55 -12.32
CA THR A 166 29.04 -14.52 -11.46
C THR A 166 29.05 -15.67 -10.45
N ALA A 167 27.88 -16.11 -9.99
CA ALA A 167 27.74 -17.28 -9.13
C ALA A 167 28.27 -18.55 -9.81
N TYR A 168 27.86 -18.81 -11.06
CA TYR A 168 28.34 -19.96 -11.83
C TYR A 168 29.83 -19.88 -12.16
N SER A 169 30.34 -18.70 -12.51
CA SER A 169 31.73 -18.53 -12.95
C SER A 169 32.74 -18.80 -11.83
N HIS A 170 32.36 -18.58 -10.58
CA HIS A 170 33.23 -18.73 -9.41
C HIS A 170 32.76 -19.75 -8.39
N GLN A 171 31.74 -20.56 -8.72
CA GLN A 171 31.14 -21.55 -7.82
C GLN A 171 30.79 -20.94 -6.46
N ARG A 172 30.10 -19.80 -6.47
CA ARG A 172 29.71 -19.07 -5.25
C ARG A 172 28.26 -19.34 -4.90
N THR A 173 27.99 -19.48 -3.61
CA THR A 173 26.64 -19.41 -3.04
C THR A 173 26.29 -17.98 -2.70
N PHE A 174 25.11 -17.53 -3.10
CA PHE A 174 24.57 -16.22 -2.76
C PHE A 174 23.36 -16.36 -1.84
N ILE A 175 23.24 -15.47 -0.86
CA ILE A 175 22.06 -15.33 0.00
C ILE A 175 21.36 -14.04 -0.41
N MET A 176 20.10 -14.16 -0.83
CA MET A 176 19.29 -13.03 -1.30
C MET A 176 18.20 -12.70 -0.28
N GLU A 177 18.35 -11.57 0.41
CA GLU A 177 17.31 -11.04 1.28
C GLU A 177 16.31 -10.21 0.47
N VAL A 178 15.02 -10.54 0.58
CA VAL A 178 13.93 -9.85 -0.11
C VAL A 178 12.97 -9.20 0.89
N MET A 179 12.22 -8.19 0.43
CA MET A 179 11.15 -7.59 1.21
C MET A 179 9.98 -8.59 1.42
N GLY A 180 9.06 -8.24 2.32
CA GLY A 180 7.93 -9.10 2.70
C GLY A 180 7.42 -8.84 4.12
N ARG A 181 8.23 -8.16 4.96
CA ARG A 181 7.94 -7.87 6.37
C ARG A 181 7.63 -9.14 7.18
N HIS A 182 6.36 -9.51 7.28
CA HIS A 182 5.87 -10.70 7.98
C HIS A 182 5.15 -11.68 7.04
N CYS A 183 5.30 -11.47 5.73
CA CYS A 183 4.76 -12.31 4.68
C CYS A 183 5.88 -12.80 3.76
N GLY A 184 5.98 -14.10 3.58
CA GLY A 184 6.96 -14.78 2.74
C GLY A 184 6.59 -14.86 1.26
N TYR A 185 5.44 -14.32 0.83
CA TYR A 185 4.95 -14.48 -0.54
C TYR A 185 5.97 -14.09 -1.61
N LEU A 186 6.64 -12.94 -1.44
CA LEU A 186 7.68 -12.51 -2.37
C LEU A 186 8.86 -13.50 -2.41
N ALA A 187 9.27 -14.02 -1.25
CA ALA A 187 10.37 -14.99 -1.16
C ALA A 187 10.00 -16.32 -1.83
N ILE A 188 8.80 -16.87 -1.56
CA ILE A 188 8.33 -18.13 -2.17
C ILE A 188 8.29 -18.02 -3.68
N VAL A 189 7.62 -16.98 -4.20
CA VAL A 189 7.42 -16.85 -5.65
C VAL A 189 8.73 -16.53 -6.35
N ALA A 190 9.59 -15.69 -5.77
CA ALA A 190 10.91 -15.43 -6.32
C ALA A 190 11.77 -16.70 -6.35
N ALA A 191 11.78 -17.47 -5.28
CA ALA A 191 12.52 -18.72 -5.20
C ALA A 191 12.03 -19.76 -6.20
N LEU A 192 10.71 -19.89 -6.38
CA LEU A 192 10.13 -20.78 -7.38
C LEU A 192 10.54 -20.35 -8.80
N ALA A 193 10.52 -19.05 -9.09
CA ALA A 193 10.88 -18.52 -10.40
C ALA A 193 12.38 -18.54 -10.70
N SER A 194 13.24 -18.58 -9.67
CA SER A 194 14.70 -18.59 -9.80
C SER A 194 15.35 -19.93 -9.45
N GLU A 195 14.55 -20.97 -9.21
CA GLU A 195 15.01 -22.31 -8.82
C GLU A 195 15.93 -22.30 -7.60
N ALA A 196 15.62 -21.48 -6.59
CA ALA A 196 16.46 -21.33 -5.41
C ALA A 196 16.60 -22.66 -4.62
N ASP A 197 17.83 -22.97 -4.18
CA ASP A 197 18.12 -24.20 -3.43
C ASP A 197 17.42 -24.24 -2.06
N CYS A 198 17.25 -23.09 -1.40
CA CYS A 198 16.63 -22.99 -0.09
C CYS A 198 15.91 -21.65 0.06
N ILE A 199 14.86 -21.63 0.89
CA ILE A 199 14.07 -20.44 1.22
C ILE A 199 13.85 -20.36 2.73
N PHE A 200 13.67 -19.14 3.21
CA PHE A 200 13.25 -18.88 4.58
C PHE A 200 12.05 -17.94 4.55
N ILE A 201 10.96 -18.36 5.18
CA ILE A 201 9.73 -17.60 5.25
C ILE A 201 9.16 -17.62 6.66
N PRO A 202 8.48 -16.54 7.10
CA PRO A 202 7.90 -16.49 8.43
C PRO A 202 6.71 -17.45 8.60
N GLU A 203 6.01 -17.81 7.53
CA GLU A 203 4.87 -18.74 7.57
C GLU A 203 5.28 -20.19 7.80
N GLU A 204 6.52 -20.55 7.44
CA GLU A 204 7.12 -21.86 7.66
C GLU A 204 8.54 -21.69 8.23
N PRO A 205 8.66 -21.43 9.55
CA PRO A 205 9.95 -21.22 10.20
C PRO A 205 10.85 -22.45 10.08
N ALA A 206 12.14 -22.22 9.88
CA ALA A 206 13.12 -23.28 9.75
C ALA A 206 13.25 -24.14 11.03
N GLU A 207 13.38 -25.45 10.85
CA GLU A 207 13.61 -26.41 11.94
C GLU A 207 14.97 -26.22 12.62
N LEU A 208 15.16 -26.71 13.85
CA LEU A 208 16.39 -26.47 14.63
C LEU A 208 17.69 -26.91 13.95
N ASN A 209 17.64 -27.90 13.05
CA ASN A 209 18.75 -28.48 12.31
C ASN A 209 18.86 -27.94 10.87
N TRP A 210 18.24 -26.80 10.56
CA TRP A 210 18.23 -26.25 9.20
C TRP A 210 19.63 -26.01 8.62
N GLN A 211 20.62 -25.71 9.47
CA GLN A 211 22.00 -25.46 9.04
C GLN A 211 22.61 -26.72 8.41
N GLU A 212 22.44 -27.86 9.07
CA GLU A 212 22.93 -29.16 8.59
C GLU A 212 22.21 -29.55 7.29
N ALA A 213 20.87 -29.41 7.27
CA ALA A 213 20.06 -29.73 6.10
C ALA A 213 20.46 -28.90 4.86
N ILE A 214 20.78 -27.61 5.03
CA ILE A 214 21.27 -26.77 3.93
C ILE A 214 22.66 -27.19 3.47
N CYS A 215 23.58 -27.43 4.41
CA CYS A 215 24.93 -27.89 4.07
C CYS A 215 24.89 -29.19 3.27
N ASP A 216 24.07 -30.15 3.70
CA ASP A 216 23.91 -31.45 3.02
C ASP A 216 23.33 -31.25 1.61
N LYS A 217 22.30 -30.41 1.46
CA LYS A 217 21.68 -30.11 0.16
C LYS A 217 22.67 -29.47 -0.81
N LEU A 218 23.42 -28.47 -0.35
CA LEU A 218 24.41 -27.77 -1.19
C LEU A 218 25.60 -28.67 -1.58
N GLN A 219 25.99 -29.60 -0.70
CA GLN A 219 27.03 -30.59 -1.02
C GLN A 219 26.58 -31.59 -2.09
N GLN A 220 25.31 -32.04 -2.05
CA GLN A 220 24.77 -32.98 -3.05
C GLN A 220 24.74 -32.39 -4.47
N VAL A 221 24.45 -31.09 -4.60
CA VAL A 221 24.46 -30.38 -5.90
C VAL A 221 25.86 -30.37 -6.53
N SER A 222 26.92 -30.39 -5.72
CA SER A 222 28.31 -30.36 -6.20
C SER A 222 28.80 -31.69 -6.79
N ILE A 223 28.06 -32.78 -6.60
CA ILE A 223 28.47 -34.14 -7.04
C ILE A 223 27.94 -34.47 -8.46
N ILE A 224 26.99 -33.70 -8.98
CA ILE A 224 26.29 -33.97 -10.26
C ILE A 224 26.91 -33.21 -11.46
N LEU A 225 27.86 -32.30 -11.22
CA LEU A 225 28.65 -31.60 -12.25
C LEU A 225 30.07 -32.17 -12.33
#